data_AF-A0A963VWN4-F1
#
_entry.id   AF-A0A963VWN4-F1
#
_cell.length_a   1.000
_cell.length_b   1.000
_cell.length_c   1.000
_cell.angle_alpha   90.00
_cell.angle_beta   90.00
_cell.angle_gamma   90.00
#
_symmetry.space_group_name_H-M   'P 1'
#
loop_
_entity.id
_entity.type
_entity.pdbx_description
1 polymer ?
#
loop_
_entity_poly.entity_id
_entity_poly.type
_entity_poly.pdbx_seq_one_letter_code
_entity_poly.pdbx_strand_id
1 'polypeptide(L)' 'MAFKVAVAGATGNVGREMLSILAERRFPVSEVVPLASSRSIGQEVSFGNKTLKCRHLDTYDFSDTDICLMSAGGDVSK' A
#
# COMPACT_ATOMS: atom_id res chain seq x y z
N MET A 1 -10.85 -12.26 11.99
CA MET A 1 -9.75 -12.44 11.02
C MET A 1 -9.43 -11.08 10.43
N ALA A 2 -8.16 -10.74 10.30
CA ALA A 2 -7.69 -9.46 9.78
C ALA A 2 -6.67 -9.73 8.68
N PHE A 3 -6.61 -8.86 7.67
CA PHE A 3 -5.86 -9.09 6.43
C PHE A 3 -4.55 -8.31 6.41
N LYS A 4 -3.49 -8.91 5.85
CA LYS A 4 -2.29 -8.20 5.42
C LYS A 4 -2.56 -7.61 4.03
N VAL A 5 -2.57 -6.28 3.95
CA VAL A 5 -2.91 -5.55 2.71
C VAL A 5 -1.69 -4.81 2.17
N ALA A 6 -1.29 -5.13 0.94
CA ALA A 6 -0.28 -4.36 0.21
C ALA A 6 -0.97 -3.33 -0.70
N VAL A 7 -0.43 -2.11 -0.75
CA VAL A 7 -0.92 -1.05 -1.65
C VAL A 7 0.20 -0.63 -2.60
N ALA A 8 0.16 -1.08 -3.85
CA ALA A 8 1.13 -0.71 -4.87
C ALA A 8 0.76 0.61 -5.53
N GLY A 9 1.72 1.55 -5.57
CA GLY A 9 1.46 2.93 -5.98
C GLY A 9 0.94 3.79 -4.82
N ALA A 10 1.30 3.45 -3.58
CA ALA A 10 0.84 4.15 -2.36
C ALA A 10 1.14 5.66 -2.35
N THR A 11 2.17 6.11 -3.06
CA THR A 11 2.55 7.53 -3.16
C THR A 11 1.85 8.27 -4.31
N GLY A 12 0.97 7.61 -5.07
CA GLY A 12 0.11 8.24 -6.08
C GLY A 12 -1.17 8.80 -5.47
N ASN A 13 -1.94 9.58 -6.26
CA ASN A 13 -3.21 10.14 -5.79
C ASN A 13 -4.21 9.03 -5.40
N VAL A 14 -4.38 8.03 -6.26
CA VAL A 14 -5.28 6.89 -6.02
C VAL A 14 -4.80 6.03 -4.86
N GLY A 15 -3.49 5.77 -4.75
CA GLY A 15 -2.93 4.98 -3.65
C GLY A 15 -3.14 5.63 -2.27
N ARG A 16 -2.97 6.95 -2.17
CA ARG A 16 -3.30 7.71 -0.94
C ARG A 16 -4.78 7.62 -0.59
N GLU A 17 -5.64 7.72 -1.59
CA GLU A 17 -7.10 7.61 -1.39
C GLU A 17 -7.50 6.21 -0.92
N MET A 18 -6.92 5.15 -1.51
CA MET A 18 -7.11 3.77 -1.06
C MET A 18 -6.75 3.61 0.42
N LEU A 19 -5.61 4.18 0.85
CA LEU A 19 -5.19 4.16 2.26
C LEU A 19 -6.17 4.94 3.16
N SER A 20 -6.66 6.10 2.73
CA SER A 20 -7.65 6.88 3.47
C SER A 20 -8.94 6.09 3.66
N ILE A 21 -9.51 5.55 2.57
CA ILE A 21 -10.76 4.80 2.59
C ILE A 21 -10.64 3.54 3.45
N LEU A 22 -9.52 2.80 3.36
CA LEU A 22 -9.27 1.63 4.21
C LEU A 22 -9.28 2.01 5.70
N ALA A 23 -8.67 3.14 6.06
CA ALA A 23 -8.65 3.64 7.43
C ALA A 23 -10.04 4.14 7.89
N GLU A 24 -10.71 4.95 7.09
CA GLU A 24 -12.04 5.52 7.37
C GLU A 24 -13.09 4.42 7.57
N ARG A 25 -13.06 3.39 6.71
CA ARG A 25 -13.98 2.24 6.81
C ARG A 25 -13.62 1.29 7.93
N ARG A 26 -12.51 1.52 8.64
CA ARG A 26 -11.95 0.59 9.64
C ARG A 26 -11.85 -0.82 9.08
N PHE A 27 -11.37 -0.93 7.83
CA PHE A 27 -11.22 -2.21 7.17
C PHE A 27 -10.34 -3.12 8.05
N PRO A 28 -10.71 -4.40 8.25
CA PRO A 28 -10.01 -5.27 9.19
C PRO A 28 -8.61 -5.64 8.66
N VAL A 29 -7.64 -4.79 8.92
CA VAL A 29 -6.22 -5.00 8.57
C VAL A 29 -5.41 -5.43 9.78
N SER A 30 -4.57 -6.45 9.60
CA SER A 30 -3.50 -6.79 10.55
C SER A 30 -2.27 -5.92 10.28
N GLU A 31 -1.92 -5.74 9.01
CA GLU A 31 -0.81 -4.91 8.54
C GLU A 31 -1.18 -4.26 7.20
N VAL A 32 -0.73 -3.01 7.01
CA VAL A 32 -0.80 -2.31 5.73
C VAL A 32 0.62 -2.03 5.26
N VAL A 33 0.96 -2.49 4.06
CA VAL A 33 2.26 -2.32 3.45
C VAL A 33 2.14 -1.37 2.25
N PRO A 34 2.49 -0.08 2.40
CA PRO A 34 2.55 0.83 1.26
C PRO A 34 3.78 0.51 0.42
N LEU A 35 3.55 0.22 -0.86
CA LEU A 35 4.58 -0.10 -1.84
C LEU A 35 4.71 1.02 -2.86
N ALA A 36 5.94 1.40 -3.16
CA ALA A 36 6.24 2.43 -4.14
C ALA A 36 7.43 2.01 -5.03
N SER A 37 7.51 2.62 -6.21
CA SER A 37 8.67 2.51 -7.11
C SER A 37 9.95 3.06 -6.46
N SER A 38 11.11 2.66 -6.96
CA SER A 38 12.45 3.15 -6.56
C SER A 38 12.53 4.67 -6.37
N ARG A 39 11.94 5.46 -7.28
CA ARG A 39 11.87 6.94 -7.21
C ARG A 39 11.15 7.52 -5.98
N SER A 40 10.39 6.70 -5.26
CA SER A 40 9.52 7.12 -4.16
C SER A 40 9.75 6.32 -2.88
N ILE A 41 10.81 5.50 -2.85
CA ILE A 41 11.13 4.75 -1.64
C ILE A 41 11.53 5.68 -0.50
N GLY A 42 11.11 5.33 0.71
CA GLY A 42 11.37 6.13 1.90
C GLY A 42 10.43 7.32 2.09
N GLN A 43 9.55 7.62 1.13
CA GLN A 43 8.43 8.53 1.38
C GLN A 43 7.47 7.91 2.40
N GLU A 44 6.82 8.80 3.14
CA GLU A 44 5.82 8.43 4.13
C GLU A 44 4.42 8.72 3.62
N VAL A 45 3.47 7.87 3.99
CA VAL A 45 2.05 8.01 3.67
C VAL A 45 1.22 7.82 4.94
N SER A 46 0.11 8.55 5.02
CA SER A 46 -0.80 8.44 6.15
C SER A 46 -1.73 7.24 5.99
N PHE A 47 -2.02 6.58 7.10
CA PHE A 47 -3.02 5.54 7.23
C PHE A 47 -3.80 5.76 8.53
N GLY A 48 -4.90 6.51 8.44
CA GLY A 48 -5.60 7.05 9.61
C GLY A 48 -4.66 7.93 10.45
N ASN A 49 -4.50 7.59 11.73
CA ASN A 49 -3.60 8.29 12.65
C ASN A 49 -2.14 7.79 12.61
N LYS A 50 -1.81 6.86 11.71
CA LYS A 50 -0.47 6.29 11.56
C LYS A 50 0.23 6.87 10.34
N THR A 51 1.55 7.00 10.44
CA THR A 51 2.42 7.31 9.31
C THR A 51 3.22 6.06 8.96
N LEU A 52 3.15 5.64 7.69
CA LEU A 52 3.78 4.42 7.20
C LEU A 52 4.86 4.77 6.17
N LYS A 53 6.03 4.15 6.30
CA LYS A 53 7.14 4.30 5.35
C LYS A 53 6.95 3.34 4.17
N CYS A 54 7.07 3.86 2.95
CA CYS A 54 6.94 3.06 1.75
C CYS A 54 8.10 2.05 1.61
N ARG A 55 7.76 0.81 1.28
CA ARG A 55 8.71 -0.25 0.89
C ARG A 55 8.85 -0.32 -0.64
N HIS A 56 9.93 -0.95 -1.09
CA HIS A 56 10.19 -1.10 -2.53
C HIS A 56 9.22 -2.11 -3.14
N LEU A 57 8.52 -1.73 -4.21
CA LEU A 57 7.61 -2.63 -4.90
C LEU A 57 8.36 -3.83 -5.51
N ASP A 58 9.46 -3.58 -6.24
CA ASP A 58 10.12 -4.61 -7.05
C ASP A 58 10.83 -5.70 -6.22
N THR A 59 11.06 -5.46 -4.92
CA THR A 59 11.73 -6.43 -4.02
C THR A 59 10.85 -6.90 -2.88
N TYR A 60 9.57 -6.54 -2.89
CA TYR A 60 8.63 -6.98 -1.88
C TYR A 60 8.17 -8.42 -2.16
N ASP A 61 8.21 -9.26 -1.13
CA ASP A 61 7.67 -10.62 -1.19
C ASP A 61 6.17 -10.60 -0.86
N PHE A 62 5.36 -11.07 -1.80
CA PHE A 62 3.89 -11.13 -1.66
C PHE A 62 3.39 -12.46 -1.08
N SER A 63 4.27 -13.43 -0.80
CA SER A 63 3.88 -14.80 -0.41
C SER A 63 2.99 -14.86 0.85
N ASP A 64 3.07 -13.86 1.72
CA ASP A 64 2.27 -13.75 2.95
C ASP A 64 1.22 -12.62 2.92
N THR A 65 0.97 -12.04 1.74
CA THR A 65 0.02 -10.94 1.56
C THR A 65 -1.36 -11.48 1.17
N ASP A 66 -2.38 -11.14 1.96
CA ASP A 66 -3.75 -11.59 1.70
C ASP A 66 -4.42 -10.82 0.55
N ILE A 67 -4.19 -9.50 0.48
CA ILE A 67 -4.82 -8.61 -0.50
C ILE A 67 -3.79 -7.63 -1.03
N CYS A 68 -3.70 -7.51 -2.36
CA CYS A 68 -2.93 -6.45 -3.01
C CYS A 68 -3.86 -5.51 -3.79
N LEU A 69 -3.82 -4.21 -3.45
CA LEU A 69 -4.48 -3.15 -4.19
C LEU A 69 -3.45 -2.43 -5.05
N MET A 70 -3.64 -2.43 -6.37
CA MET A 70 -2.65 -1.88 -7.30
C MET A 70 -3.16 -0.65 -8.04
N SER A 71 -2.42 0.45 -7.92
CA SER A 71 -2.54 1.67 -8.72
C SER A 71 -1.16 2.16 -9.17
N ALA A 72 -0.38 1.25 -9.77
CA ALA A 72 1.00 1.49 -10.17
C ALA A 72 1.19 1.67 -11.70
N GLY A 73 0.10 1.70 -12.47
CA GLY A 73 0.10 1.76 -13.94
C GLY A 73 0.02 0.37 -14.59
N GLY A 74 -0.56 0.30 -15.79
CA GLY A 74 -0.87 -0.98 -16.47
C GLY A 74 0.36 -1.86 -16.73
N ASP A 75 1.52 -1.25 -17.04
CA ASP A 75 2.76 -1.99 -17.27
C ASP A 75 3.33 -2.65 -16.01
N VAL A 76 3.05 -2.10 -14.84
CA VAL A 76 3.52 -2.61 -13.54
C VAL A 76 2.56 -3.67 -13.00
N SER A 77 1.28 -3.58 -13.32
CA SER A 77 0.22 -4.49 -12.81
C SER A 77 0.01 -5.76 -13.65
N LYS A 78 0.77 -5.95 -14.74
CA LYS A 78 0.62 -7.08 -15.66
C LYS A 78 1.21 -8.38 -15.12
#